data_AF-Q52575-F1
#
_entry.id   AF-Q52575-F1
#
_cell.length_a   1.000
_cell.length_b   1.000
_cell.length_c   1.000
_cell.angle_alpha   90.00
_cell.angle_beta   90.00
_cell.angle_gamma   90.00
#
_symmetry.space_group_name_H-M   'P 1'
#
loop_
_entity.id
_entity.type
_entity.pdbx_description
1 polymer ?
#
loop_
_entity_poly.entity_id
_entity_poly.type
_entity_poly.pdbx_seq_one_letter_code
_entity_poly.pdbx_strand_id
1 'polypeptide(L)'
;MLCVVDEPVSTEQMATQIHQEGLHLELLLFNAADVHLALGELTSLAQSPALICLQNYSRWDKRNKVPRKYVERLVYGVTNDLTTPYLSALGDLCVVVSRKDLDVFRVNVACSRLAQRSDEPFAAIGYLMNALTAAMNSLLSMSGWVLSNKKWTLRRWNKSRDLVFLDLCPTTWTEVSALWADLAKGPAVLDEALSRIETLLQQMTGRLAPELLRDEPFTGLQGNVARYPLHAKPLWSALATVMYDWPRTCRPA
;
A
#
# COMPACT_ATOMS: atom_id res chain seq x y z
N MET A 1 -13.17 -15.97 -7.06
CA MET A 1 -13.91 -16.51 -5.92
C MET A 1 -12.92 -17.18 -4.97
N LEU A 2 -13.07 -16.94 -3.67
CA LEU A 2 -12.31 -17.67 -2.64
C LEU A 2 -13.26 -18.67 -1.99
N CYS A 3 -12.83 -19.90 -1.81
CA CYS A 3 -13.57 -20.94 -1.13
C CYS A 3 -12.76 -21.36 0.10
N VAL A 4 -13.38 -21.28 1.27
CA VAL A 4 -12.77 -21.73 2.52
C VAL A 4 -13.43 -23.04 2.90
N VAL A 5 -12.62 -24.07 3.13
CA VAL A 5 -13.05 -25.45 3.38
C VAL A 5 -12.38 -25.99 4.64
N ASP A 6 -13.01 -26.93 5.33
CA ASP A 6 -12.44 -27.53 6.54
C ASP A 6 -11.40 -28.61 6.21
N GLU A 7 -11.48 -29.19 5.02
CA GLU A 7 -10.58 -30.23 4.56
C GLU A 7 -9.16 -29.70 4.30
N PRO A 8 -8.13 -30.54 4.46
CA PRO A 8 -6.77 -30.17 4.08
C PRO A 8 -6.68 -29.76 2.60
N VAL A 9 -6.16 -28.56 2.36
CA VAL A 9 -5.90 -28.04 1.01
C VAL A 9 -4.40 -28.11 0.73
N SER A 10 -4.02 -28.66 -0.43
CA SER A 10 -2.62 -28.69 -0.84
C SER A 10 -2.09 -27.27 -1.10
N THR A 11 -0.88 -26.99 -0.59
CA THR A 11 -0.20 -25.71 -0.78
C THR A 11 0.31 -25.47 -2.20
N GLU A 12 0.30 -26.51 -3.05
CA GLU A 12 0.74 -26.44 -4.45
C GLU A 12 -0.42 -26.22 -5.44
N GLN A 13 -1.65 -26.03 -4.94
CA GLN A 13 -2.79 -25.83 -5.82
C GLN A 13 -2.71 -24.49 -6.57
N MET A 14 -2.82 -24.59 -7.89
CA MET A 14 -3.10 -23.43 -8.73
C MET A 14 -4.58 -23.06 -8.64
N ALA A 15 -4.89 -21.78 -8.89
CA ALA A 15 -6.27 -21.34 -9.05
C ALA A 15 -6.95 -22.18 -10.15
N THR A 16 -8.11 -22.75 -9.84
CA THR A 16 -8.92 -23.45 -10.83
C THR A 16 -9.63 -22.41 -11.69
N GLN A 17 -9.41 -22.49 -13.00
CA GLN A 17 -9.94 -21.56 -13.98
C GLN A 17 -11.23 -22.15 -14.56
N ILE A 18 -12.36 -21.49 -14.33
CA ILE A 18 -13.67 -21.91 -14.81
C ILE A 18 -14.10 -20.95 -15.92
N HIS A 19 -14.36 -21.49 -17.11
CA HIS A 19 -14.87 -20.75 -18.26
C HIS A 19 -16.25 -21.28 -18.62
N GLN A 20 -17.29 -20.46 -18.47
CA GLN A 20 -18.67 -20.85 -18.78
C GLN A 20 -19.44 -19.66 -19.35
N GLU A 21 -20.10 -19.84 -20.50
CA GLU A 21 -20.96 -18.81 -21.12
C GLU A 21 -20.29 -17.43 -21.30
N GLY A 22 -18.99 -17.42 -21.61
CA GLY A 22 -18.22 -16.18 -21.76
C GLY A 22 -17.76 -15.53 -20.44
N LEU A 23 -18.13 -16.11 -19.30
CA LEU A 23 -17.65 -15.72 -17.98
C LEU A 23 -16.35 -16.47 -17.65
N HIS A 24 -15.44 -15.75 -17.01
CA HIS A 24 -14.17 -16.27 -16.52
C HIS A 24 -14.12 -16.11 -15.00
N LEU A 25 -14.01 -17.23 -14.29
CA LEU A 25 -13.97 -17.27 -12.83
C LEU A 25 -12.74 -18.03 -12.35
N GLU A 26 -11.95 -17.37 -11.52
CA GLU A 26 -10.85 -18.02 -10.81
C GLU A 26 -11.35 -18.50 -9.44
N LEU A 27 -11.23 -19.80 -9.16
CA LEU A 27 -11.52 -20.39 -7.86
C LEU A 27 -10.23 -20.74 -7.14
N LEU A 28 -10.11 -20.28 -5.90
CA LEU A 28 -8.99 -20.59 -5.02
C LEU A 28 -9.53 -21.18 -3.72
N LEU A 29 -8.97 -22.31 -3.32
CA LEU A 29 -9.33 -22.99 -2.08
C LEU A 29 -8.34 -22.64 -0.98
N PHE A 30 -8.86 -22.41 0.22
CA PHE A 30 -8.07 -22.26 1.44
C PHE A 30 -8.64 -23.16 2.52
N ASN A 31 -7.75 -23.79 3.28
CA ASN A 31 -8.17 -24.48 4.49
C ASN A 31 -8.55 -23.46 5.58
N ALA A 32 -9.65 -23.71 6.30
CA ALA A 32 -10.17 -22.83 7.33
C ALA A 32 -9.17 -22.58 8.48
N ALA A 33 -8.46 -23.62 8.92
CA ALA A 33 -7.46 -23.47 9.98
C ALA A 33 -6.28 -22.59 9.53
N ASP A 34 -5.83 -22.72 8.27
CA ASP A 34 -4.79 -21.86 7.71
C ASP A 34 -5.24 -20.39 7.60
N VAL A 35 -6.53 -20.14 7.30
CA VAL A 35 -7.11 -18.79 7.36
C VAL A 35 -7.12 -18.26 8.78
N HIS A 36 -7.57 -19.03 9.76
CA HIS A 36 -7.58 -18.61 11.16
C HIS A 36 -6.18 -18.34 11.71
N LEU A 37 -5.18 -19.16 11.35
CA LEU A 37 -3.78 -18.93 11.71
C LEU A 37 -3.26 -17.62 11.10
N ALA A 38 -3.56 -17.38 9.82
CA ALA A 38 -3.19 -16.13 9.15
C ALA A 38 -3.83 -14.91 9.82
N LEU A 39 -5.12 -14.98 10.17
CA LEU A 39 -5.79 -13.88 10.88
C LEU A 39 -5.23 -13.68 12.30
N GLY A 40 -4.87 -14.77 12.99
CA GLY A 40 -4.19 -14.69 14.29
C GLY A 40 -2.80 -14.04 14.21
N GLU A 41 -2.01 -14.37 13.18
CA GLU A 41 -0.73 -13.69 12.95
C GLU A 41 -0.95 -12.20 12.62
N LEU A 42 -1.98 -11.87 11.84
CA LEU A 42 -2.32 -10.47 11.53
C LEU A 42 -2.60 -9.67 12.79
N THR A 43 -3.41 -10.19 13.72
CA THR A 43 -3.68 -9.57 15.02
C THR A 43 -2.40 -9.39 15.83
N SER A 44 -1.55 -10.41 15.88
CA SER A 44 -0.25 -10.32 16.57
C SER A 44 0.64 -9.21 15.99
N LEU A 45 0.71 -9.08 14.66
CA LEU A 45 1.47 -8.02 14.01
C LEU A 45 0.90 -6.63 14.27
N ALA A 46 -0.43 -6.48 14.25
CA ALA A 46 -1.10 -5.21 14.54
C ALA A 46 -0.75 -4.68 15.95
N GLN A 47 -0.66 -5.58 16.93
CA GLN A 47 -0.32 -5.26 18.32
C GLN A 47 1.19 -5.08 18.56
N SER A 48 2.04 -5.56 17.64
CA SER A 48 3.49 -5.44 17.76
C SER A 48 3.99 -4.01 17.47
N PRO A 49 5.19 -3.64 17.96
CA PRO A 49 5.86 -2.40 17.54
C PRO A 49 6.01 -2.32 16.01
N ALA A 50 5.92 -1.13 15.43
CA ALA A 50 5.88 -0.95 13.98
C ALA A 50 7.06 -1.58 13.24
N LEU A 51 8.28 -1.49 13.79
CA LEU A 51 9.45 -2.12 13.17
C LEU A 51 9.31 -3.65 13.08
N ILE A 52 8.82 -4.28 14.14
CA ILE A 52 8.60 -5.73 14.22
C ILE A 52 7.47 -6.13 13.27
N CYS A 53 6.39 -5.36 13.24
CA CYS A 53 5.29 -5.51 12.29
C CYS A 53 5.81 -5.51 10.85
N LEU A 54 6.59 -4.49 10.46
CA LEU A 54 7.13 -4.32 9.11
C LEU A 54 8.05 -5.47 8.70
N GLN A 55 8.99 -5.84 9.56
CA GLN A 55 9.94 -6.92 9.30
C GLN A 55 9.23 -8.25 9.05
N ASN A 56 8.26 -8.60 9.89
CA ASN A 56 7.52 -9.85 9.77
C ASN A 56 6.52 -9.83 8.60
N TYR A 57 5.83 -8.70 8.38
CA TYR A 57 4.88 -8.56 7.29
C TYR A 57 5.56 -8.57 5.91
N SER A 58 6.80 -8.09 5.79
CA SER A 58 7.58 -8.19 4.55
C SER A 58 7.87 -9.65 4.14
N ARG A 59 7.88 -10.57 5.11
CA ARG A 59 8.13 -12.01 4.94
C ARG A 59 6.85 -12.85 4.97
N TRP A 60 5.67 -12.22 5.01
CA TRP A 60 4.39 -12.89 5.14
C TRP A 60 4.21 -14.03 4.16
N ASP A 61 4.33 -13.74 2.85
CA ASP A 61 4.05 -14.70 1.78
C ASP A 61 5.04 -15.88 1.73
N LYS A 62 6.14 -15.81 2.49
CA LYS A 62 7.10 -16.92 2.64
C LYS A 62 6.77 -17.85 3.82
N ARG A 63 6.01 -17.36 4.80
CA ARG A 63 5.73 -18.07 6.06
C ARG A 63 4.28 -18.54 6.15
N ASN A 64 3.36 -17.79 5.55
CA ASN A 64 1.94 -18.07 5.58
C ASN A 64 1.49 -18.78 4.30
N LYS A 65 0.62 -19.77 4.48
CA LYS A 65 -0.06 -20.45 3.37
C LYS A 65 -1.14 -19.59 2.71
N VAL A 66 -1.64 -18.57 3.41
CA VAL A 66 -2.56 -17.58 2.85
C VAL A 66 -1.79 -16.30 2.52
N PRO A 67 -1.49 -16.02 1.24
CA PRO A 67 -0.82 -14.79 0.81
C PRO A 67 -1.56 -13.52 1.23
N ARG A 68 -0.82 -12.42 1.45
CA ARG A 68 -1.37 -11.11 1.88
C ARG A 68 -2.55 -10.64 1.05
N LYS A 69 -2.43 -10.74 -0.29
CA LYS A 69 -3.48 -10.33 -1.22
C LYS A 69 -4.81 -11.06 -0.99
N TYR A 70 -4.78 -12.28 -0.45
CA TYR A 70 -5.97 -13.06 -0.17
C TYR A 70 -6.49 -12.84 1.24
N VAL A 71 -5.63 -12.55 2.22
CA VAL A 71 -6.06 -12.08 3.55
C VAL A 71 -6.96 -10.85 3.40
N GLU A 72 -6.54 -9.86 2.62
CA GLU A 72 -7.36 -8.68 2.36
C GLU A 72 -8.72 -9.06 1.72
N ARG A 73 -8.70 -9.89 0.67
CA ARG A 73 -9.92 -10.32 -0.02
C ARG A 73 -10.86 -11.14 0.86
N LEU A 74 -10.33 -11.90 1.83
CA LEU A 74 -11.11 -12.64 2.81
C LEU A 74 -11.78 -11.70 3.81
N VAL A 75 -11.05 -10.72 4.34
CA VAL A 75 -11.57 -9.74 5.31
C VAL A 75 -12.70 -8.88 4.71
N TYR A 76 -12.57 -8.44 3.46
CA TYR A 76 -13.65 -7.74 2.73
C TYR A 76 -14.64 -8.69 2.03
N GLY A 77 -14.44 -10.00 2.18
CA GLY A 77 -15.25 -10.99 1.50
C GLY A 77 -16.68 -10.96 2.00
N VAL A 78 -17.63 -10.99 1.06
CA VAL A 78 -19.04 -11.25 1.33
C VAL A 78 -19.34 -12.65 0.80
N THR A 79 -19.94 -13.49 1.63
CA THR A 79 -20.34 -14.84 1.27
C THR A 79 -21.64 -14.83 0.44
N ASN A 80 -22.02 -15.98 -0.12
CA ASN A 80 -23.26 -16.10 -0.91
C ASN A 80 -24.53 -15.86 -0.08
N ASP A 81 -24.47 -16.12 1.23
CA ASP A 81 -25.53 -15.83 2.21
C ASP A 81 -25.43 -14.40 2.79
N LEU A 82 -24.63 -13.52 2.16
CA LEU A 82 -24.48 -12.11 2.51
C LEU A 82 -23.90 -11.85 3.91
N THR A 83 -23.09 -12.78 4.42
CA THR A 83 -22.36 -12.61 5.67
C THR A 83 -20.92 -12.18 5.43
N THR A 84 -20.28 -11.61 6.46
CA THR A 84 -18.89 -11.11 6.41
C THR A 84 -18.08 -11.75 7.54
N PRO A 85 -17.75 -13.06 7.42
CA PRO A 85 -17.23 -13.86 8.53
C PRO A 85 -15.90 -13.37 9.10
N TYR A 86 -15.10 -12.66 8.30
CA TYR A 86 -13.77 -12.20 8.68
C TYR A 86 -13.66 -10.69 8.88
N LEU A 87 -14.79 -9.96 8.87
CA LEU A 87 -14.80 -8.49 9.01
C LEU A 87 -14.22 -8.02 10.34
N SER A 88 -14.29 -8.83 11.39
CA SER A 88 -13.70 -8.53 12.71
C SER A 88 -12.19 -8.29 12.65
N ALA A 89 -11.48 -8.88 11.69
CA ALA A 89 -10.05 -8.67 11.50
C ALA A 89 -9.69 -7.39 10.71
N LEU A 90 -10.69 -6.60 10.28
CA LEU A 90 -10.47 -5.37 9.52
C LEU A 90 -9.60 -4.37 10.28
N GLY A 91 -9.83 -4.17 11.58
CA GLY A 91 -9.04 -3.25 12.39
C GLY A 91 -7.55 -3.58 12.37
N ASP A 92 -7.22 -4.86 12.58
CA ASP A 92 -5.83 -5.34 12.55
C ASP A 92 -5.21 -5.19 11.15
N LEU A 93 -5.99 -5.50 10.10
CA LEU A 93 -5.57 -5.32 8.72
C LEU A 93 -5.23 -3.86 8.40
N CYS A 94 -6.07 -2.92 8.84
CA CYS A 94 -5.87 -1.48 8.69
C CYS A 94 -4.55 -1.02 9.31
N VAL A 95 -4.25 -1.47 10.53
CA VAL A 95 -3.00 -1.13 11.23
C VAL A 95 -1.79 -1.64 10.48
N VAL A 96 -1.79 -2.92 10.09
CA VAL A 96 -0.63 -3.53 9.44
C VAL A 96 -0.37 -2.91 8.06
N VAL A 97 -1.41 -2.71 7.25
CA VAL A 97 -1.26 -2.16 5.91
C VAL A 97 -0.91 -0.66 5.95
N SER A 98 -1.53 0.11 6.85
CA SER A 98 -1.19 1.54 7.00
C SER A 98 0.28 1.75 7.37
N ARG A 99 0.82 0.94 8.30
CA ARG A 99 2.25 0.95 8.66
C ARG A 99 3.14 0.55 7.48
N LYS A 100 2.78 -0.50 6.75
CA LYS A 100 3.54 -0.94 5.57
C LYS A 100 3.58 0.14 4.49
N ASP A 101 2.48 0.85 4.24
CA ASP A 101 2.45 1.93 3.25
C ASP A 101 3.14 3.21 3.77
N LEU A 102 3.15 3.46 5.08
CA LEU A 102 3.99 4.50 5.69
C LEU A 102 5.48 4.20 5.46
N ASP A 103 5.92 2.95 5.56
CA ASP A 103 7.31 2.60 5.27
C ASP A 103 7.68 2.83 3.79
N VAL A 104 6.77 2.47 2.87
CA VAL A 104 6.94 2.79 1.44
C VAL A 104 7.00 4.31 1.23
N PHE A 105 6.19 5.08 1.95
CA PHE A 105 6.23 6.54 1.91
C PHE A 105 7.61 7.06 2.34
N ARG A 106 8.11 6.61 3.50
CA ARG A 106 9.44 6.96 4.05
C ARG A 106 10.57 6.68 3.06
N VAL A 107 10.60 5.46 2.50
CA VAL A 107 11.64 5.04 1.56
C VAL A 107 11.63 5.91 0.31
N ASN A 108 10.46 6.25 -0.24
CA ASN A 108 10.38 7.09 -1.44
C ASN A 108 10.81 8.55 -1.17
N VAL A 109 10.53 9.10 0.00
CA VAL A 109 11.06 10.43 0.39
C VAL A 109 12.60 10.40 0.44
N ALA A 110 13.19 9.35 1.03
CA ALA A 110 14.64 9.19 1.05
C ALA A 110 15.24 9.03 -0.36
N CYS A 111 14.62 8.23 -1.24
CA CYS A 111 15.02 8.09 -2.63
C CYS A 111 14.92 9.41 -3.40
N SER A 112 13.88 10.22 -3.14
CA SER A 112 13.76 11.56 -3.73
C SER A 112 14.92 12.47 -3.34
N ARG A 113 15.30 12.48 -2.05
CA ARG A 113 16.46 13.25 -1.57
C ARG A 113 17.76 12.81 -2.23
N LEU A 114 17.96 11.51 -2.41
CA LEU A 114 19.12 10.99 -3.12
C LEU A 114 19.13 11.45 -4.58
N ALA A 115 18.02 11.28 -5.30
CA ALA A 115 17.89 11.72 -6.69
C ALA A 115 18.14 13.22 -6.85
N GLN A 116 17.57 14.05 -5.96
CA GLN A 116 17.81 15.49 -5.94
C GLN A 116 19.31 15.82 -5.75
N ARG A 117 19.99 15.15 -4.81
CA ARG A 117 21.43 15.34 -4.57
C ARG A 117 22.31 14.83 -5.72
N SER A 118 21.77 13.94 -6.54
CA SER A 118 22.41 13.43 -7.75
C SER A 118 22.09 14.25 -9.00
N ASP A 119 21.45 15.41 -8.87
CA ASP A 119 21.04 16.28 -9.98
C ASP A 119 20.05 15.60 -10.95
N GLU A 120 19.20 14.72 -10.41
CA GLU A 120 18.16 13.97 -11.14
C GLU A 120 16.75 14.45 -10.72
N PRO A 121 16.34 15.69 -11.04
CA PRO A 121 15.14 16.30 -10.47
C PRO A 121 13.83 15.63 -10.94
N PHE A 122 13.80 15.09 -12.16
CA PHE A 122 12.63 14.34 -12.64
C PHE A 122 12.46 13.00 -11.92
N ALA A 123 13.58 12.32 -11.61
CA ALA A 123 13.54 11.11 -10.80
C ALA A 123 13.09 11.43 -9.37
N ALA A 124 13.54 12.55 -8.80
CA ALA A 124 13.08 13.03 -7.49
C ALA A 124 11.56 13.23 -7.47
N ILE A 125 10.99 13.93 -8.46
CA ILE A 125 9.54 14.08 -8.60
C ILE A 125 8.84 12.71 -8.70
N GLY A 126 9.35 11.79 -9.51
CA GLY A 126 8.80 10.45 -9.63
C GLY A 126 8.75 9.69 -8.30
N TYR A 127 9.81 9.79 -7.49
CA TYR A 127 9.82 9.25 -6.13
C TYR A 127 8.80 9.96 -5.23
N LEU A 128 8.67 11.28 -5.27
CA LEU A 128 7.66 12.00 -4.48
C LEU A 128 6.22 11.64 -4.86
N MET A 129 5.93 11.41 -6.14
CA MET A 129 4.61 10.92 -6.55
C MET A 129 4.32 9.51 -6.01
N ASN A 130 5.31 8.62 -6.01
CA ASN A 130 5.20 7.32 -5.37
C ASN A 130 5.02 7.45 -3.84
N ALA A 131 5.72 8.41 -3.23
CA ALA A 131 5.63 8.74 -1.82
C ALA A 131 4.20 9.16 -1.45
N LEU A 132 3.60 10.09 -2.19
CA LEU A 132 2.22 10.54 -1.99
C LEU A 132 1.21 9.42 -2.24
N THR A 133 1.41 8.58 -3.25
CA THR A 133 0.54 7.42 -3.49
C THR A 133 0.56 6.45 -2.28
N ALA A 134 1.73 6.26 -1.67
CA ALA A 134 1.86 5.45 -0.47
C ALA A 134 1.23 6.15 0.76
N ALA A 135 1.39 7.46 0.90
CA ALA A 135 0.72 8.24 1.94
C ALA A 135 -0.80 8.14 1.84
N MET A 136 -1.38 8.34 0.65
CA MET A 136 -2.81 8.17 0.40
C MET A 136 -3.29 6.77 0.76
N ASN A 137 -2.56 5.72 0.38
CA ASN A 137 -2.93 4.35 0.74
C ASN A 137 -2.88 4.09 2.24
N SER A 138 -1.86 4.62 2.93
CA SER A 138 -1.73 4.50 4.38
C SER A 138 -2.91 5.18 5.08
N LEU A 139 -3.23 6.40 4.68
CA LEU A 139 -4.37 7.18 5.18
C LEU A 139 -5.71 6.48 4.92
N LEU A 140 -5.96 6.01 3.70
CA LEU A 140 -7.16 5.24 3.37
C LEU A 140 -7.25 3.94 4.20
N SER A 141 -6.13 3.26 4.41
CA SER A 141 -6.08 2.03 5.19
C SER A 141 -6.47 2.28 6.65
N MET A 142 -6.03 3.38 7.26
CA MET A 142 -6.46 3.75 8.62
C MET A 142 -7.97 3.87 8.75
N SER A 143 -8.64 4.26 7.66
CA SER A 143 -10.08 4.49 7.61
C SER A 143 -10.89 3.27 7.19
N GLY A 144 -10.31 2.07 7.19
CA GLY A 144 -11.03 0.87 6.75
C GLY A 144 -11.12 0.70 5.24
N TRP A 145 -10.28 1.40 4.46
CA TRP A 145 -10.22 1.29 2.99
C TRP A 145 -8.92 0.60 2.55
N VAL A 146 -8.73 -0.63 3.01
CA VAL A 146 -7.56 -1.46 2.74
C VAL A 146 -7.75 -2.26 1.45
N LEU A 147 -6.98 -1.92 0.41
CA LEU A 147 -6.99 -2.67 -0.85
C LEU A 147 -5.58 -2.70 -1.47
N SER A 148 -5.09 -3.90 -1.80
CA SER A 148 -3.78 -4.16 -2.39
C SER A 148 -3.58 -3.56 -3.79
N ASN A 149 -4.65 -3.21 -4.50
CA ASN A 149 -4.50 -2.73 -5.87
C ASN A 149 -4.20 -1.23 -5.95
N LYS A 150 -2.90 -0.92 -6.08
CA LYS A 150 -2.38 0.45 -6.25
C LYS A 150 -2.93 1.18 -7.49
N LYS A 151 -3.36 0.46 -8.53
CA LYS A 151 -3.93 1.05 -9.77
C LYS A 151 -5.10 2.00 -9.47
N TRP A 152 -5.82 1.74 -8.39
CA TRP A 152 -7.04 2.47 -8.05
C TRP A 152 -6.85 3.47 -6.91
N THR A 153 -5.62 3.71 -6.43
CA THR A 153 -5.37 4.59 -5.27
C THR A 153 -5.92 5.99 -5.49
N LEU A 154 -5.61 6.65 -6.61
CA LEU A 154 -6.10 8.01 -6.89
C LEU A 154 -7.64 8.06 -7.00
N ARG A 155 -8.24 7.06 -7.64
CA ARG A 155 -9.71 6.96 -7.74
C ARG A 155 -10.34 6.81 -6.35
N ARG A 156 -9.76 5.96 -5.49
CA ARG A 156 -10.23 5.77 -4.12
C ARG A 156 -10.05 7.03 -3.29
N TRP A 157 -8.90 7.68 -3.39
CA TRP A 157 -8.59 8.93 -2.74
C TRP A 157 -9.59 10.04 -3.09
N ASN A 158 -9.94 10.17 -4.36
CA ASN A 158 -10.93 11.16 -4.78
C ASN A 158 -12.34 10.83 -4.27
N LYS A 159 -12.74 9.55 -4.32
CA LYS A 159 -14.02 9.12 -3.73
C LYS A 159 -14.08 9.31 -2.22
N SER A 160 -12.93 9.26 -1.55
CA SER A 160 -12.83 9.42 -0.11
C SER A 160 -13.19 10.85 0.33
N ARG A 161 -13.10 11.84 -0.56
CA ARG A 161 -13.50 13.23 -0.28
C ARG A 161 -14.94 13.34 0.25
N ASP A 162 -15.85 12.59 -0.35
CA ASP A 162 -17.29 12.67 -0.05
C ASP A 162 -17.70 11.75 1.10
N LEU A 163 -16.75 10.98 1.62
CA LEU A 163 -16.97 9.99 2.65
C LEU A 163 -16.48 10.55 3.99
N VAL A 164 -17.44 11.02 4.79
CA VAL A 164 -17.26 11.54 6.16
C VAL A 164 -16.55 10.53 7.08
N PHE A 165 -16.50 9.26 6.70
CA PHE A 165 -16.03 8.11 7.49
C PHE A 165 -14.51 8.03 7.75
N LEU A 166 -13.71 8.97 7.25
CA LEU A 166 -12.27 8.68 7.20
C LEU A 166 -11.49 8.94 8.48
N ASP A 167 -12.00 9.67 9.48
CA ASP A 167 -11.16 10.26 10.55
C ASP A 167 -9.88 10.94 10.00
N LEU A 168 -9.91 11.25 8.70
CA LEU A 168 -8.91 12.02 7.99
C LEU A 168 -9.37 13.44 8.16
N CYS A 169 -8.52 14.23 8.81
CA CYS A 169 -8.77 15.65 8.93
C CYS A 169 -8.98 16.20 7.50
N PRO A 170 -10.07 16.94 7.21
CA PRO A 170 -10.31 17.52 5.89
C PRO A 170 -9.11 18.34 5.36
N THR A 171 -8.31 18.90 6.28
CA THR A 171 -7.06 19.60 5.94
C THR A 171 -6.00 18.66 5.37
N THR A 172 -5.82 17.46 5.94
CA THR A 172 -4.88 16.44 5.43
C THR A 172 -5.26 15.99 4.03
N TRP A 173 -6.55 15.77 3.75
CA TRP A 173 -6.98 15.40 2.41
C TRP A 173 -6.66 16.52 1.40
N THR A 174 -6.96 17.76 1.77
CA THR A 174 -6.71 18.95 0.94
C THR A 174 -5.23 19.13 0.67
N GLU A 175 -4.39 19.00 1.71
CA GLU A 175 -2.95 19.16 1.62
C GLU A 175 -2.29 18.11 0.72
N VAL A 176 -2.61 16.82 0.92
CA VAL A 176 -2.08 15.73 0.09
C VAL A 176 -2.52 15.87 -1.37
N SER A 177 -3.76 16.31 -1.61
CA SER A 177 -4.26 16.55 -2.96
C SER A 177 -3.59 17.75 -3.62
N ALA A 178 -3.31 18.82 -2.86
CA ALA A 178 -2.56 19.97 -3.34
C ALA A 178 -1.11 19.59 -3.69
N LEU A 179 -0.43 18.84 -2.82
CA LEU A 179 0.92 18.32 -3.08
C LEU A 179 0.98 17.46 -4.34
N TRP A 180 -0.02 16.60 -4.56
CA TRP A 180 -0.11 15.80 -5.77
C TRP A 180 -0.23 16.68 -7.03
N ALA A 181 -1.09 17.69 -6.99
CA ALA A 181 -1.27 18.63 -8.10
C ALA A 181 -0.02 19.48 -8.34
N ASP A 182 0.70 19.86 -7.28
CA ASP A 182 1.95 20.62 -7.37
C ASP A 182 3.05 19.79 -8.05
N LEU A 183 3.29 18.56 -7.59
CA LEU A 183 4.29 17.67 -8.20
C LEU A 183 4.03 17.40 -9.69
N ALA A 184 2.76 17.36 -10.10
CA ALA A 184 2.39 17.18 -11.50
C ALA A 184 2.82 18.36 -12.41
N LYS A 185 3.15 19.53 -11.83
CA LYS A 185 3.68 20.69 -12.55
C LYS A 185 5.16 20.53 -12.91
N GLY A 186 5.85 19.53 -12.35
CA GLY A 186 7.24 19.21 -12.66
C GLY A 186 8.25 19.72 -11.62
N PRO A 187 9.55 19.72 -11.95
CA PRO A 187 10.64 19.86 -10.96
C PRO A 187 10.79 21.27 -10.36
N ALA A 188 10.14 22.29 -10.92
CA ALA A 188 10.24 23.67 -10.42
C ALA A 188 9.72 23.82 -8.98
N VAL A 189 8.83 22.92 -8.52
CA VAL A 189 8.28 22.93 -7.17
C VAL A 189 9.00 21.97 -6.21
N LEU A 190 10.09 21.33 -6.65
CA LEU A 190 10.68 20.18 -5.96
C LEU A 190 11.06 20.49 -4.50
N ASP A 191 11.75 21.60 -4.25
CA ASP A 191 12.20 21.97 -2.89
C ASP A 191 11.03 22.22 -1.94
N GLU A 192 10.04 23.01 -2.38
CA GLU A 192 8.85 23.30 -1.59
C GLU A 192 8.02 22.04 -1.33
N ALA A 193 7.80 21.23 -2.38
CA ALA A 193 7.03 20.00 -2.28
C ALA A 193 7.72 18.99 -1.36
N LEU A 194 9.05 18.85 -1.45
CA LEU A 194 9.83 17.98 -0.59
C LEU A 194 9.70 18.38 0.88
N SER A 195 9.83 19.67 1.20
CA SER A 195 9.70 20.18 2.56
C SER A 195 8.32 19.87 3.16
N ARG A 196 7.24 20.15 2.41
CA ARG A 196 5.86 19.87 2.85
C ARG A 196 5.60 18.36 2.99
N ILE A 197 6.14 17.55 2.09
CA ILE A 197 6.03 16.08 2.14
C ILE A 197 6.74 15.52 3.37
N GLU A 198 7.88 16.09 3.78
CA GLU A 198 8.57 15.68 5.00
C GLU A 198 7.81 16.05 6.26
N THR A 199 7.16 17.21 6.29
CA THR A 199 6.23 17.58 7.36
C THR A 199 5.08 16.58 7.45
N LEU A 200 4.44 16.26 6.32
CA LEU A 200 3.40 15.23 6.26
C LEU A 200 3.92 13.87 6.77
N LEU A 201 5.13 13.48 6.37
CA LEU A 201 5.74 12.24 6.82
C LEU A 201 5.93 12.20 8.34
N GLN A 202 6.41 13.29 8.95
CA GLN A 202 6.57 13.41 10.39
C GLN A 202 5.22 13.29 11.11
N GLN A 203 4.18 13.99 10.63
CA GLN A 203 2.83 13.94 11.19
C GLN A 203 2.25 12.52 11.13
N MET A 204 2.33 11.87 9.96
CA MET A 204 1.84 10.50 9.79
C MET A 204 2.61 9.51 10.67
N THR A 205 3.94 9.65 10.77
CA THR A 205 4.77 8.79 11.62
C THR A 205 4.40 8.96 13.09
N GLY A 206 4.20 10.18 13.56
CA GLY A 206 3.77 10.44 14.94
C GLY A 206 2.42 9.82 15.29
N ARG A 207 1.51 9.69 14.32
CA ARG A 207 0.20 9.05 14.52
C ARG A 207 0.26 7.53 14.44
N LEU A 208 1.01 6.97 13.50
CA LEU A 208 0.96 5.55 13.13
C LEU A 208 2.04 4.67 13.75
N ALA A 209 3.20 5.28 14.05
CA ALA A 209 4.39 4.59 14.52
C ALA A 209 5.30 5.58 15.29
N PRO A 210 4.81 6.21 16.38
CA PRO A 210 5.56 7.23 17.12
C PRO A 210 6.91 6.72 17.65
N GLU A 211 7.05 5.42 17.87
CA GLU A 211 8.32 4.77 18.22
C GLU A 211 9.40 4.96 17.13
N LEU A 212 9.02 5.09 15.86
CA LEU A 212 9.95 5.35 14.76
C LEU A 212 10.47 6.80 14.74
N LEU A 213 9.92 7.69 15.57
CA LEU A 213 10.44 9.05 15.80
C LEU A 213 11.49 9.10 16.92
N ARG A 214 11.58 8.05 17.76
CA ARG A 214 12.49 8.00 18.93
C ARG A 214 13.84 7.39 18.60
N ASP A 215 13.90 6.55 17.57
CA ASP A 215 15.17 6.17 16.97
C ASP A 215 15.76 7.42 16.28
N GLU A 216 17.02 7.73 16.62
CA GLU A 216 17.79 8.93 16.28
C GLU A 216 17.49 9.60 14.92
N PRO A 217 17.70 10.94 14.81
CA PRO A 217 17.39 11.70 13.62
C PRO A 217 17.96 11.00 12.39
N PHE A 218 17.12 10.87 11.36
CA PHE A 218 17.49 10.42 10.02
C PHE A 218 18.52 11.40 9.40
N THR A 219 19.73 11.45 9.94
CA THR A 219 20.92 12.04 9.34
C THR A 219 21.46 11.04 8.32
N GLY A 220 20.70 10.88 7.24
CA GLY A 220 21.09 10.11 6.08
C GLY A 220 20.93 8.59 6.23
N LEU A 221 21.10 7.91 5.10
CA LEU A 221 21.22 6.45 4.99
C LEU A 221 22.47 5.91 5.70
N GLN A 222 22.71 6.28 6.95
CA GLN A 222 23.74 5.68 7.81
C GLN A 222 23.18 4.56 8.69
N GLY A 223 21.89 4.25 8.59
CA GLY A 223 21.33 3.00 9.09
C GLY A 223 21.78 1.83 8.23
N ASN A 224 22.21 0.73 8.87
CA ASN A 224 22.60 -0.52 8.20
C ASN A 224 21.53 -0.91 7.15
N VAL A 225 21.89 -0.82 5.86
CA VAL A 225 21.00 -1.08 4.71
C VAL A 225 20.38 -2.48 4.80
N ALA A 226 21.00 -3.41 5.53
CA ALA A 226 20.45 -4.74 5.81
C ALA A 226 19.14 -4.74 6.64
N ARG A 227 18.80 -3.64 7.33
CA ARG A 227 17.53 -3.49 8.06
C ARG A 227 16.34 -3.20 7.15
N TYR A 228 16.61 -2.78 5.91
CA TYR A 228 15.60 -2.48 4.91
C TYR A 228 15.68 -3.55 3.83
N PRO A 229 14.74 -4.51 3.77
CA PRO A 229 14.62 -5.33 2.58
C PRO A 229 14.15 -4.41 1.45
N LEU A 230 15.11 -3.79 0.75
CA LEU A 230 14.89 -3.17 -0.53
C LEU A 230 14.26 -4.26 -1.40
N HIS A 231 12.95 -4.20 -1.59
CA HIS A 231 12.25 -5.00 -2.58
C HIS A 231 12.64 -4.48 -3.98
N ALA A 232 13.92 -4.58 -4.32
CA ALA A 232 14.43 -4.36 -5.66
C ALA A 232 14.20 -5.65 -6.45
N LYS A 233 12.97 -5.80 -6.96
CA LYS A 233 12.83 -6.22 -8.35
C LYS A 233 12.34 -4.97 -9.10
N PRO A 234 13.06 -4.54 -10.16
CA PRO A 234 12.77 -3.28 -10.82
C PRO A 234 11.38 -3.34 -11.45
N LEU A 235 10.44 -2.56 -10.89
CA LEU A 235 9.14 -2.23 -11.48
C LEU A 235 9.28 -1.33 -12.74
N TRP A 236 10.52 -1.09 -13.18
CA TRP A 236 10.86 -0.28 -14.34
C TRP A 236 10.33 -0.85 -15.67
N SER A 237 10.09 -2.16 -15.78
CA SER A 237 9.55 -2.75 -17.02
C SER A 237 8.04 -2.61 -17.19
N ALA A 238 7.28 -2.33 -16.12
CA ALA A 238 5.81 -2.27 -16.20
C ALA A 238 5.27 -0.84 -16.34
N LEU A 239 6.00 0.18 -15.87
CA LEU A 239 5.59 1.59 -15.99
C LEU A 239 6.05 2.24 -17.29
N ALA A 240 7.16 1.78 -17.90
CA ALA A 240 7.62 2.30 -19.18
C ALA A 240 6.67 1.95 -20.35
N THR A 241 5.97 0.81 -20.28
CA THR A 241 5.04 0.38 -21.34
C THR A 241 3.70 1.12 -21.30
N VAL A 242 3.26 1.59 -20.13
CA VAL A 242 1.97 2.28 -19.99
C VAL A 242 2.06 3.78 -20.33
N MET A 243 3.26 4.37 -20.27
CA MET A 243 3.47 5.77 -20.63
C MET A 243 3.76 6.02 -22.12
N TYR A 244 4.09 5.00 -22.91
CA TYR A 244 4.40 5.16 -24.34
C TYR A 244 3.25 4.85 -25.32
N ASP A 245 2.14 4.24 -24.86
CA ASP A 245 0.98 3.91 -25.71
C ASP A 245 -0.25 4.79 -25.41
N TRP A 246 -0.08 6.11 -25.41
CA TRP A 246 -1.20 7.04 -25.56
C TRP A 246 -1.38 7.40 -27.04
N PRO A 247 -2.51 7.09 -27.69
CA PRO A 247 -2.67 7.32 -29.13
C PRO A 247 -2.66 8.81 -29.44
N ARG A 248 -1.62 9.24 -30.19
CA ARG A 248 -1.57 10.52 -30.90
C ARG A 248 -2.53 10.48 -32.08
N THR A 249 -3.83 10.62 -31.85
CA THR A 249 -4.78 10.93 -32.92
C THR A 249 -5.86 11.86 -32.41
N CYS A 250 -5.59 13.16 -32.52
CA CYS A 250 -6.55 14.24 -32.74
C CYS A 250 -5.76 15.51 -33.05
N ARG A 251 -5.51 15.78 -34.33
CA ARG A 251 -5.28 17.15 -34.83
C ARG A 251 -6.40 17.45 -35.84
N PRO A 252 -7.03 18.63 -35.78
CA PRO A 252 -8.07 19.00 -36.72
C PRO A 252 -7.44 19.41 -38.05
N ALA A 253 -8.11 19.05 -39.14
CA ALA A 253 -8.04 19.71 -40.44
C ALA A 253 -9.44 20.25 -40.73
#